data_AF-A0A1A8NB52-F1
#
_entry.id   AF-A0A1A8NB52-F1
#
_cell.length_a   1.000
_cell.length_b   1.000
_cell.length_c   1.000
_cell.angle_alpha   90.00
_cell.angle_beta   90.00
_cell.angle_gamma   90.00
#
_symmetry.space_group_name_H-M   'P 1'
#
loop_
_entity.id
_entity.type
_entity.pdbx_description
1 polymer ?
#
loop_
_entity_poly.entity_id
_entity_poly.type
_entity_poly.pdbx_seq_one_letter_code
_entity_poly.pdbx_strand_id
1 'polypeptide(L)' 'SNLAPEFRGVVRVDVNLQDVDIDQCSTDGWFAGTHRCNRTTMECLPLRGHGFVLDKYQCSCKSGFYH' A
#
# COMPACT_ATOMS: atom_id res chain seq x y z
N SER A 1 -27.19 5.99 -41.79
CA SER A 1 -26.83 4.83 -40.95
C SER A 1 -26.70 5.30 -39.52
N ASN A 2 -27.37 4.63 -38.58
CA ASN A 2 -27.45 5.05 -37.18
C ASN A 2 -26.18 4.60 -36.45
N LEU A 3 -25.30 5.54 -36.08
CA LEU A 3 -24.01 5.30 -35.41
C LEU A 3 -24.11 5.28 -33.87
N ALA A 4 -25.29 4.94 -33.34
CA ALA A 4 -25.46 4.84 -31.89
C ALA A 4 -24.63 3.65 -31.34
N PRO A 5 -23.79 3.84 -30.30
CA PRO A 5 -23.07 2.75 -29.67
C PRO A 5 -24.04 1.71 -29.08
N GLU A 6 -23.79 0.43 -29.34
CA GLU A 6 -24.55 -0.69 -28.78
C GLU A 6 -23.97 -1.09 -27.42
N PHE A 7 -24.77 -1.00 -26.36
CA PHE A 7 -24.39 -1.48 -25.04
C PHE A 7 -24.51 -3.01 -24.97
N ARG A 8 -23.41 -3.71 -24.68
CA ARG A 8 -23.35 -5.17 -24.64
C ARG A 8 -23.32 -5.78 -23.24
N GLY A 9 -23.11 -4.97 -22.19
CA GLY A 9 -23.12 -5.42 -20.80
C GLY A 9 -22.07 -4.74 -19.92
N VAL A 10 -22.14 -5.01 -18.62
CA VAL A 10 -21.21 -4.53 -17.59
C VAL A 10 -20.78 -5.71 -16.72
N VAL A 11 -19.50 -5.77 -16.39
CA VAL A 11 -18.95 -6.68 -15.37
C VAL A 11 -18.58 -5.84 -14.15
N ARG A 12 -18.96 -6.30 -12.96
CA ARG A 12 -18.55 -5.72 -11.68
C ARG A 12 -17.79 -6.78 -10.88
N VAL A 13 -16.74 -6.35 -10.20
CA VAL A 13 -15.94 -7.20 -9.29
C VAL A 13 -15.81 -6.43 -7.99
N ASP A 14 -16.26 -7.04 -6.90
CA ASP A 14 -16.16 -6.51 -5.55
C ASP A 14 -15.05 -7.25 -4.81
N VAL A 15 -14.17 -6.50 -4.13
CA VAL A 15 -13.06 -7.05 -3.35
C VAL A 15 -13.16 -6.53 -1.92
N ASN A 16 -13.16 -7.44 -0.94
CA ASN A 16 -13.06 -7.04 0.46
C ASN A 16 -11.59 -6.74 0.80
N LEU A 17 -11.33 -5.49 1.20
CA LEU A 17 -9.99 -4.98 1.51
C LEU A 17 -9.68 -4.95 3.02
N GLN A 18 -10.55 -5.52 3.86
CA GLN A 18 -10.38 -5.51 5.32
C GLN A 18 -9.17 -6.32 5.80
N ASP A 19 -8.84 -7.41 5.13
CA ASP A 19 -7.74 -8.30 5.50
C ASP A 19 -6.50 -8.13 4.61
N VAL A 20 -6.51 -7.11 3.74
CA VAL A 20 -5.40 -6.80 2.83
C VAL A 20 -4.66 -5.58 3.36
N ASP A 21 -3.53 -5.81 4.01
CA ASP A 21 -2.65 -4.73 4.46
C ASP A 21 -1.86 -4.11 3.30
N ILE A 22 -1.48 -2.85 3.46
CA ILE A 22 -0.53 -2.17 2.58
C ILE A 22 0.87 -2.27 3.21
N ASP A 23 1.82 -2.89 2.51
CA ASP A 23 3.22 -2.92 2.92
C ASP A 23 4.05 -1.85 2.19
N GLN A 24 4.31 -0.73 2.87
CA GLN A 24 5.12 0.36 2.35
C GLN A 24 6.62 0.16 2.61
N CYS A 25 6.98 -0.81 3.44
CA CYS A 25 8.35 -1.19 3.73
C CYS A 25 8.86 -2.24 2.73
N SER A 26 7.98 -2.88 1.95
CA SER A 26 8.35 -3.83 0.90
C SER A 26 9.24 -3.18 -0.18
N THR A 27 9.99 -4.04 -0.87
CA THR A 27 10.75 -3.73 -2.08
C THR A 27 9.95 -3.92 -3.37
N ASP A 28 8.73 -4.47 -3.29
CA ASP A 28 7.88 -4.78 -4.43
C ASP A 28 6.40 -4.39 -4.24
N GLY A 29 5.68 -4.31 -5.34
CA GLY A 29 4.26 -3.91 -5.35
C GLY A 29 4.04 -2.41 -5.43
N TRP A 30 2.77 -2.02 -5.52
CA TRP A 30 2.36 -0.65 -5.83
C TRP A 30 2.76 0.38 -4.77
N PHE A 31 2.79 -0.03 -3.50
CA PHE A 31 3.04 0.85 -2.36
C PHE A 31 4.45 0.71 -1.76
N ALA A 32 5.28 -0.18 -2.32
CA ALA A 32 6.64 -0.37 -1.86
C ALA A 32 7.46 0.92 -1.86
N GLY A 33 8.26 1.10 -0.82
CA GLY A 33 9.19 2.22 -0.69
C GLY A 33 8.54 3.61 -0.55
N THR A 34 7.21 3.69 -0.38
CA THR A 34 6.48 4.95 -0.16
C THR A 34 6.54 5.45 1.29
N HIS A 35 7.17 4.69 2.19
CA HIS A 35 7.37 5.08 3.58
C HIS A 35 8.21 6.35 3.71
N ARG A 36 8.06 7.08 4.82
CA ARG A 36 8.78 8.34 5.11
C ARG A 36 9.99 8.20 6.04
N CYS A 37 10.34 6.98 6.44
CA CYS A 37 11.53 6.73 7.27
C CYS A 37 12.82 7.19 6.60
N ASN A 38 13.75 7.72 7.40
CA ASN A 38 15.09 8.04 6.92
C ASN A 38 15.86 6.76 6.58
N ARG A 39 16.13 6.52 5.30
CA ARG A 39 16.77 5.28 4.82
C ARG A 39 18.18 5.06 5.37
N THR A 40 18.88 6.13 5.75
CA THR A 40 20.24 6.06 6.29
C THR A 40 20.20 5.62 7.75
N THR A 41 19.35 6.26 8.56
CA THR A 41 19.38 6.16 10.03
C THR A 41 18.29 5.26 10.62
N MET A 42 17.28 4.90 9.84
CA MET A 42 16.09 4.16 10.31
C MET A 42 15.77 2.96 9.40
N GLU A 43 15.05 2.00 9.98
CA GLU A 43 14.42 0.86 9.32
C GLU A 43 12.91 1.01 9.34
N CYS A 44 12.27 0.61 8.23
CA CYS A 44 10.82 0.59 8.09
C CYS A 44 10.29 -0.79 8.52
N LEU A 45 9.31 -0.82 9.40
CA LEU A 45 8.65 -2.06 9.84
C LEU A 45 7.13 -1.95 9.58
N PRO A 46 6.53 -2.86 8.81
CA PRO A 46 5.09 -2.82 8.51
C PRO A 46 4.26 -3.18 9.74
N LEU A 47 3.11 -2.53 9.90
CA LEU A 47 2.11 -2.85 10.92
C LEU A 47 0.96 -3.61 10.27
N ARG A 48 0.74 -4.84 10.72
CA ARG A 48 -0.24 -5.79 10.14
C ARG A 48 -1.60 -5.69 10.83
N GLY A 49 -2.66 -6.10 10.14
CA GLY A 49 -4.03 -6.17 10.68
C GLY A 49 -4.74 -4.83 10.73
N HIS A 50 -4.38 -3.90 9.84
CA HIS A 50 -5.00 -2.59 9.74
C HIS A 50 -5.81 -2.40 8.44
N GLY A 51 -5.78 -3.40 7.56
CA GLY A 51 -6.47 -3.39 6.28
C GLY A 51 -5.84 -2.40 5.30
N PHE A 52 -6.60 -2.05 4.27
CA PHE A 52 -6.10 -1.25 3.15
C PHE A 52 -6.05 0.26 3.46
N VAL A 53 -5.24 0.62 4.45
CA VAL A 53 -5.03 1.99 4.93
C VAL A 53 -3.54 2.32 4.85
N LEU A 54 -3.21 3.50 4.31
CA LEU A 54 -1.83 3.99 4.25
C LEU A 54 -1.27 4.34 5.63
N ASP A 55 0.05 4.47 5.69
CA ASP A 55 0.85 4.87 6.85
C ASP A 55 0.78 3.88 8.02
N LYS A 56 0.62 2.59 7.70
CA LYS A 56 0.67 1.48 8.66
C LYS A 56 2.06 0.87 8.71
N TYR A 57 3.02 1.66 9.14
CA TYR A 57 4.40 1.26 9.40
C TYR A 57 4.99 2.08 10.55
N GLN A 58 6.09 1.60 11.12
CA GLN A 58 6.91 2.36 12.07
C GLN A 58 8.33 2.55 11.56
N CYS A 59 8.94 3.69 11.87
CA CYS A 59 10.35 3.95 11.61
C CYS A 59 11.15 3.68 12.88
N SER A 60 11.92 2.60 12.88
CA SER A 60 12.79 2.23 14.00
C SER A 60 14.20 2.76 13.74
N CYS A 61 14.84 3.40 14.72
CA CYS A 61 16.24 3.80 14.58
C CYS A 61 17.13 2.56 14.44
N LYS A 62 18.08 2.59 13.51
CA LYS A 62 19.13 1.58 13.40
C LYS A 62 20.02 1.63 14.64
N SER A 63 20.72 0.52 14.90
CA SER A 63 21.70 0.45 15.98
C SER A 63 22.69 1.63 15.91
N GLY A 64 22.86 2.36 17.01
CA GLY A 64 23.73 3.54 17.10
C GLY A 64 23.07 4.88 16.76
N PHE A 65 21.82 4.89 16.29
CA PHE A 65 21.03 6.11 16.10
C PHE A 65 19.99 6.24 17.22
N TYR A 66 19.74 7.47 17.66
CA TYR A 66 18.79 7.82 18.72
C TYR A 66 17.96 9.03 18.28
N HIS A 67 16.87 9.30 19.00
CA HIS A 67 15.95 10.40 18.72
C HIS A 67 16.47 11.73 19.26
#